data_AF-A0A1V4GQ51-F1
#
_entry.id   AF-A0A1V4GQ51-F1
#
_cell.length_a   1.000
_cell.length_b   1.000
_cell.length_c   1.000
_cell.angle_alpha   90.00
_cell.angle_beta   90.00
_cell.angle_gamma   90.00
#
_symmetry.space_group_name_H-M   'P 1'
#
loop_
_entity.id
_entity.type
_entity.pdbx_description
1 polymer ?
#
loop_
_entity_poly.entity_id
_entity_poly.type
_entity_poly.pdbx_seq_one_letter_code
_entity_poly.pdbx_strand_id
1 'polypeptide(L)'
;MNHIYRVVFNHATGTYQCVSEFAKARGKTKSVKTLALAIGIILTSNAGAVIYEGDIRLTDGELTYGTLEIRKGATVQAGTLNIHKMLGADGEALIHENSHLKLNGDLKIGKSSTGVLTLDDNNNDPAQQNSSVEVARTLTIGKDKPITTSTNPVENASFVNVFGNHTLTAHHAIVGKEGNGYLTVWRNQDNENIKFNRLDIGGTANTNETGTGTVSLVGADIQAETIYVGNAGKGTFNAKDGSYIRGELLQIGMEKGGTGELTLQNNSVARLTDIVVGGAGTGKLVAKNNDSSIVADTLTIAAKTGSRGDVLIEDNAYLEVQDITVGEQGVGNLTFKQLWQIHPIQNITLGKSQTGVGTLHLDTETSTAINTITVGEQGQGVLKITGTDKQPAMLEVHQIQRSPDAQRSEIHLNGAGLVFTQDQNNLFAGFNQNNKIEIGKEGLWVQMGDLHRDDTPANVIINPEAVITGDVGQTVAVTIDEQNEFVSGGFIMNGSGMLTLSENSKKFTGDIGAIDGTLKIDGNLKMAGENLVIGISDYNEDSKIIKMTVMAK
;
A
#
# COMPACT_ATOMS: atom_id res chain seq x y z
N MET A 1 -41.84 30.33 2.65
CA MET A 1 -42.94 29.44 3.07
C MET A 1 -44.21 30.26 3.12
N ASN A 2 -45.22 29.94 2.32
CA ASN A 2 -46.51 30.63 2.41
C ASN A 2 -47.37 29.92 3.46
N HIS A 3 -47.69 30.61 4.55
CA HIS A 3 -48.61 30.10 5.55
C HIS A 3 -50.04 30.37 5.07
N ILE A 4 -50.75 29.33 4.65
CA ILE A 4 -52.18 29.43 4.35
C ILE A 4 -52.93 28.96 5.60
N TYR A 5 -53.58 29.89 6.28
CA TYR A 5 -54.50 29.59 7.37
C TYR A 5 -55.92 29.56 6.83
N ARG A 6 -56.65 28.48 7.07
CA ARG A 6 -58.10 28.43 6.83
C ARG A 6 -58.81 28.59 8.17
N VAL A 7 -59.69 29.58 8.23
CA VAL A 7 -60.61 29.75 9.35
C VAL A 7 -61.92 29.08 8.96
N VAL A 8 -62.33 28.06 9.70
CA VAL A 8 -63.55 27.29 9.45
C VAL A 8 -64.47 27.44 10.64
N PHE A 9 -65.76 27.70 10.39
CA PHE A 9 -66.78 27.74 11.42
C PHE A 9 -67.29 26.33 11.70
N ASN A 10 -67.11 25.85 12.93
CA ASN A 10 -67.58 24.53 13.34
C ASN A 10 -69.02 24.65 13.86
N HIS A 11 -69.98 24.21 13.04
CA HIS A 11 -71.41 24.28 13.37
C HIS A 11 -71.82 23.42 14.57
N ALA A 12 -71.04 22.39 14.94
CA ALA A 12 -71.36 21.54 16.09
C ALA A 12 -70.96 22.17 17.43
N THR A 13 -69.93 23.03 17.44
CA THR A 13 -69.42 23.67 18.65
C THR A 13 -69.67 25.18 18.70
N GLY A 14 -70.18 25.77 17.62
CA GLY A 14 -70.49 27.21 17.51
C GLY A 14 -69.26 28.12 17.52
N THR A 15 -68.07 27.58 17.24
CA THR A 15 -66.80 28.32 17.35
C THR A 15 -66.04 28.36 16.02
N TYR A 16 -65.31 29.46 15.80
CA TYR A 16 -64.37 29.56 14.70
C TYR A 16 -63.05 28.88 15.07
N GLN A 17 -62.60 27.96 14.23
CA GLN A 17 -61.34 27.23 14.42
C GLN A 17 -60.35 27.61 13.31
N CYS A 18 -59.11 27.91 13.68
CA CYS A 18 -58.03 28.14 12.73
C CYS A 18 -57.26 26.82 12.54
N VAL A 19 -57.26 26.30 11.32
CA VAL A 19 -56.56 25.06 10.97
C VAL A 19 -55.36 25.41 10.10
N SER A 20 -54.17 25.03 10.58
CA SER A 20 -52.92 25.08 9.80
C SER A 20 -52.76 23.74 9.08
N GLU A 21 -52.95 23.72 7.77
CA GLU A 21 -52.60 22.55 6.96
C GLU A 21 -51.09 22.60 6.65
N PHE A 22 -50.32 21.70 7.25
CA PHE A 22 -48.97 21.41 6.75
C PHE A 22 -49.10 20.59 5.47
N ALA A 23 -49.24 21.27 4.33
CA ALA A 23 -49.07 20.61 3.04
C ALA A 23 -47.58 20.24 2.89
N LYS A 24 -47.20 19.01 3.26
CA LYS A 24 -45.96 18.41 2.75
C LYS A 24 -46.18 18.17 1.27
N ALA A 25 -45.84 19.16 0.44
CA ALA A 25 -45.84 19.02 -1.00
C ALA A 25 -44.83 17.91 -1.36
N ARG A 26 -45.31 16.69 -1.59
CA ARG A 26 -44.59 15.77 -2.47
C ARG A 26 -44.68 16.37 -3.87
N GLY A 27 -43.59 17.01 -4.32
CA GLY A 27 -43.50 17.63 -5.63
C GLY A 27 -43.85 16.63 -6.73
N LYS A 28 -44.56 17.09 -7.77
CA LYS A 28 -44.83 16.28 -8.97
C LYS A 28 -43.52 16.10 -9.73
N THR A 29 -43.09 14.85 -9.90
CA THR A 29 -41.98 14.49 -10.81
C THR A 29 -42.39 14.81 -12.24
N LYS A 30 -41.56 15.54 -12.99
CA LYS A 30 -41.79 15.79 -14.43
C LYS A 30 -40.94 14.78 -15.21
N SER A 31 -41.58 13.83 -15.89
CA SER A 31 -40.92 13.05 -16.92
C SER A 31 -40.87 13.87 -18.21
N VAL A 32 -39.67 14.06 -18.76
CA VAL A 32 -39.51 14.75 -20.05
C VAL A 32 -39.59 13.69 -21.14
N LYS A 33 -40.76 13.56 -21.79
CA LYS A 33 -40.88 12.78 -23.03
C LYS A 33 -40.34 13.61 -24.18
N THR A 34 -39.49 12.98 -24.97
CA THR A 34 -38.66 13.50 -26.06
C THR A 34 -39.33 14.60 -26.89
N LEU A 35 -38.93 15.86 -26.66
CA LEU A 35 -38.97 16.93 -27.65
C LEU A 35 -37.73 17.80 -27.43
N ALA A 36 -36.75 17.66 -28.33
CA ALA A 36 -35.45 18.31 -28.22
C ALA A 36 -35.59 19.84 -28.31
N LEU A 37 -35.47 20.51 -27.17
CA LEU A 37 -35.10 21.91 -27.09
C LEU A 37 -33.78 21.96 -26.31
N ALA A 38 -32.72 22.43 -26.98
CA ALA A 38 -31.37 22.60 -26.44
C ALA A 38 -31.35 23.71 -25.38
N ILE A 39 -31.93 23.44 -24.21
CA ILE A 39 -31.82 24.27 -23.02
C ILE A 39 -30.94 23.47 -22.05
N GLY A 40 -29.81 24.03 -21.62
CA GLY A 40 -28.94 23.38 -20.63
C GLY A 40 -29.72 22.93 -19.39
N ILE A 41 -29.27 21.85 -18.74
CA ILE A 41 -29.82 21.45 -17.43
C ILE A 41 -29.51 22.60 -16.47
N ILE A 42 -30.51 23.43 -16.18
CA ILE A 42 -30.46 24.46 -15.13
C ILE A 42 -31.54 24.09 -14.13
N LEU A 43 -31.18 23.24 -13.17
CA LEU A 43 -32.06 22.87 -12.05
C LEU A 43 -31.76 23.77 -10.86
N THR A 44 -32.25 25.01 -10.91
CA THR A 44 -31.90 26.07 -9.95
C THR A 44 -32.99 26.41 -8.93
N SER A 45 -34.16 25.75 -8.94
CA SER A 45 -35.27 26.26 -8.10
C SER A 45 -36.39 25.30 -7.64
N ASN A 46 -36.40 24.00 -7.98
CA ASN A 46 -37.48 23.10 -7.53
C ASN A 46 -36.94 21.76 -7.02
N ALA A 47 -37.40 21.34 -5.83
CA ALA A 47 -37.02 20.11 -5.13
C ALA A 47 -37.56 18.81 -5.76
N GLY A 48 -37.65 18.74 -7.09
CA GLY A 48 -38.15 17.56 -7.82
C GLY A 48 -37.05 16.89 -8.64
N ALA A 49 -37.14 15.58 -8.81
CA ALA A 49 -36.24 14.84 -9.70
C ALA A 49 -36.55 15.15 -11.17
N VAL A 50 -35.51 15.29 -11.99
CA VAL A 50 -35.60 15.26 -13.46
C VAL A 50 -35.20 13.88 -13.93
N ILE A 51 -36.10 13.24 -14.67
CA ILE A 51 -35.91 11.87 -15.17
C ILE A 51 -35.77 11.93 -16.68
N TYR A 52 -34.70 11.33 -17.18
CA TYR A 52 -34.46 11.09 -18.59
C TYR A 52 -34.60 9.61 -18.92
N GLU A 53 -35.49 9.32 -19.86
CA GLU A 53 -35.77 7.96 -20.37
C GLU A 53 -35.53 7.87 -21.90
N GLY A 54 -34.86 8.87 -22.48
CA GLY A 54 -34.51 8.90 -23.90
C GLY A 54 -33.30 9.81 -24.16
N ASP A 55 -32.74 9.71 -25.36
CA ASP A 55 -31.47 10.36 -25.70
C ASP A 55 -31.57 11.89 -25.79
N ILE A 56 -30.58 12.57 -25.21
CA ILE A 56 -30.52 14.02 -25.16
C ILE A 56 -29.10 14.53 -25.38
N ARG A 57 -28.99 15.66 -26.08
CA ARG A 57 -27.77 16.46 -26.23
C ARG A 57 -27.95 17.83 -25.60
N LEU A 58 -26.99 18.21 -24.77
CA LEU A 58 -26.92 19.49 -24.08
C LEU A 58 -25.62 20.19 -24.46
N THR A 59 -25.61 21.53 -24.40
CA THR A 59 -24.36 22.28 -24.56
C THR A 59 -23.51 22.15 -23.29
N ASP A 60 -24.07 22.52 -22.13
CA ASP A 60 -23.48 22.41 -20.79
C ASP A 60 -24.60 22.22 -19.75
N GLY A 61 -24.27 21.72 -18.56
CA GLY A 61 -25.23 21.49 -17.47
C GLY A 61 -24.73 21.91 -16.08
N GLU A 62 -25.64 22.42 -15.25
CA GLU A 62 -25.42 22.70 -13.83
C GLU A 62 -26.58 22.10 -13.00
N LEU A 63 -26.25 21.12 -12.17
CA LEU A 63 -27.16 20.48 -11.22
C LEU A 63 -26.91 21.04 -9.82
N THR A 64 -27.76 21.99 -9.42
CA THR A 64 -27.67 22.72 -8.14
C THR A 64 -28.73 22.34 -7.12
N TYR A 65 -29.89 21.86 -7.59
CA TYR A 65 -31.02 21.40 -6.77
C TYR A 65 -31.65 20.14 -7.34
N GLY A 66 -31.80 19.10 -6.52
CA GLY A 66 -32.57 17.90 -6.84
C GLY A 66 -31.75 16.78 -7.49
N THR A 67 -32.46 15.74 -7.92
CA THR A 67 -31.86 14.52 -8.49
C THR A 67 -31.97 14.52 -10.02
N LEU A 68 -30.84 14.30 -10.69
CA LEU A 68 -30.79 13.89 -12.09
C LEU A 68 -30.83 12.36 -12.15
N GLU A 69 -31.88 11.80 -12.74
CA GLU A 69 -32.00 10.35 -12.95
C GLU A 69 -31.92 10.05 -14.45
N ILE A 70 -30.93 9.28 -14.87
CA ILE A 70 -30.81 8.76 -16.25
C ILE A 70 -31.08 7.26 -16.19
N ARG A 71 -32.10 6.80 -16.91
CA ARG A 71 -32.56 5.42 -16.85
C ARG A 71 -33.12 4.88 -18.17
N LYS A 72 -33.46 3.59 -18.19
CA LYS A 72 -34.08 2.88 -19.33
C LYS A 72 -33.30 3.00 -20.63
N GLY A 73 -31.99 2.83 -20.61
CA GLY A 73 -31.19 2.87 -21.83
C GLY A 73 -30.88 4.28 -22.35
N ALA A 74 -31.16 5.33 -21.57
CA ALA A 74 -31.04 6.70 -22.05
C ALA A 74 -29.58 7.16 -22.11
N THR A 75 -29.22 7.89 -23.17
CA THR A 75 -27.93 8.55 -23.30
C THR A 75 -28.05 10.07 -23.16
N VAL A 76 -27.33 10.66 -22.21
CA VAL A 76 -27.17 12.11 -22.07
C VAL A 76 -25.77 12.49 -22.53
N GLN A 77 -25.69 13.36 -23.54
CA GLN A 77 -24.44 13.95 -24.01
C GLN A 77 -24.37 15.43 -23.62
N ALA A 78 -23.25 15.90 -23.07
CA ALA A 78 -23.02 17.32 -22.82
C ALA A 78 -21.56 17.73 -23.04
N GLY A 79 -21.29 19.04 -23.10
CA GLY A 79 -19.94 19.58 -22.99
C GLY A 79 -19.41 19.36 -21.58
N THR A 80 -19.91 20.13 -20.63
CA THR A 80 -19.57 20.00 -19.21
C THR A 80 -20.79 19.72 -18.34
N LEU A 81 -20.58 19.10 -17.17
CA LEU A 81 -21.61 18.95 -16.15
C LEU A 81 -21.02 19.23 -14.76
N ASN A 82 -21.68 20.10 -14.00
CA ASN A 82 -21.36 20.36 -12.61
C ASN A 82 -22.48 19.85 -11.71
N ILE A 83 -22.15 19.06 -10.69
CA ILE A 83 -23.08 18.50 -9.70
C ILE A 83 -22.67 19.00 -8.33
N HIS A 84 -23.48 19.85 -7.71
CA HIS A 84 -23.17 20.38 -6.38
C HIS A 84 -24.41 20.90 -5.66
N LYS A 85 -24.34 20.96 -4.34
CA LYS A 85 -25.36 21.52 -3.46
C LYS A 85 -25.37 23.05 -3.52
N MET A 86 -26.56 23.63 -3.43
CA MET A 86 -26.79 25.03 -3.06
C MET A 86 -27.88 25.11 -1.98
N LEU A 87 -27.61 25.83 -0.88
CA LEU A 87 -28.55 26.21 0.19
C LEU A 87 -29.67 25.17 0.47
N GLY A 88 -29.33 24.10 1.18
CA GLY A 88 -30.30 23.21 1.83
C GLY A 88 -30.83 22.00 1.04
N ALA A 89 -30.39 21.75 -0.20
CA ALA A 89 -30.72 20.54 -0.95
C ALA A 89 -29.52 20.00 -1.74
N ASP A 90 -29.34 18.68 -1.73
CA ASP A 90 -28.20 18.01 -2.36
C ASP A 90 -28.38 17.93 -3.90
N GLY A 91 -27.28 18.14 -4.63
CA GLY A 91 -27.21 17.86 -6.06
C GLY A 91 -26.76 16.41 -6.25
N GLU A 92 -27.65 15.57 -6.78
CA GLU A 92 -27.43 14.12 -6.90
C GLU A 92 -27.68 13.65 -8.32
N ALA A 93 -26.78 12.86 -8.89
CA ALA A 93 -27.03 12.15 -10.14
C ALA A 93 -27.06 10.64 -9.90
N LEU A 94 -28.09 9.98 -10.42
CA LEU A 94 -28.22 8.53 -10.45
C LEU A 94 -28.30 8.08 -11.91
N ILE A 95 -27.39 7.20 -12.30
CA ILE A 95 -27.33 6.63 -13.64
C ILE A 95 -27.50 5.13 -13.48
N HIS A 96 -28.58 4.62 -14.06
CA HIS A 96 -28.96 3.23 -13.88
C HIS A 96 -29.75 2.68 -15.08
N GLU A 97 -30.15 1.41 -15.03
CA GLU A 97 -30.88 0.71 -16.09
C GLU A 97 -30.21 0.86 -17.46
N ASN A 98 -28.92 0.52 -17.56
CA ASN A 98 -28.11 0.60 -18.78
C ASN A 98 -28.05 2.02 -19.40
N SER A 99 -27.82 3.04 -18.58
CA SER A 99 -27.84 4.42 -19.07
C SER A 99 -26.46 5.02 -19.15
N HIS A 100 -26.31 6.03 -20.01
CA HIS A 100 -25.00 6.56 -20.37
C HIS A 100 -24.95 8.08 -20.22
N LEU A 101 -23.95 8.58 -19.50
CA LEU A 101 -23.57 9.99 -19.48
C LEU A 101 -22.24 10.15 -20.21
N LYS A 102 -22.24 10.92 -21.30
CA LYS A 102 -21.05 11.16 -22.12
C LYS A 102 -20.73 12.65 -22.18
N LEU A 103 -19.54 13.02 -21.72
CA LEU A 103 -19.11 14.40 -21.62
C LEU A 103 -17.90 14.64 -22.52
N ASN A 104 -18.02 15.62 -23.42
CA ASN A 104 -16.89 16.04 -24.26
C ASN A 104 -15.89 16.95 -23.50
N GLY A 105 -16.26 17.39 -22.30
CA GLY A 105 -15.49 18.26 -21.42
C GLY A 105 -15.34 17.67 -20.03
N ASP A 106 -15.49 18.52 -19.00
CA ASP A 106 -15.26 18.18 -17.60
C ASP A 106 -16.55 17.75 -16.88
N LEU A 107 -16.40 16.85 -15.91
CA LEU A 107 -17.39 16.51 -14.90
C LEU A 107 -16.89 16.98 -13.53
N LYS A 108 -17.64 17.85 -12.85
CA LYS A 108 -17.27 18.34 -11.51
C LYS A 108 -18.32 17.99 -10.48
N ILE A 109 -17.97 17.10 -9.56
CA ILE A 109 -18.79 16.70 -8.42
C ILE A 109 -18.29 17.47 -7.20
N GLY A 110 -19.09 18.41 -6.73
CA GLY A 110 -18.77 19.23 -5.57
C GLY A 110 -18.16 20.59 -5.86
N LYS A 111 -18.34 21.13 -7.07
CA LYS A 111 -17.75 22.41 -7.53
C LYS A 111 -17.81 23.54 -6.50
N SER A 112 -18.93 23.70 -5.78
CA SER A 112 -19.09 24.76 -4.76
C SER A 112 -19.58 24.25 -3.39
N SER A 113 -19.89 22.96 -3.24
CA SER A 113 -20.38 22.33 -2.00
C SER A 113 -20.30 20.79 -2.16
N THR A 114 -21.20 20.02 -1.55
CA THR A 114 -21.31 18.56 -1.75
C THR A 114 -21.99 18.22 -3.06
N GLY A 115 -21.47 17.24 -3.80
CA GLY A 115 -22.17 16.59 -4.91
C GLY A 115 -22.10 15.07 -4.77
N VAL A 116 -23.12 14.38 -5.30
CA VAL A 116 -23.15 12.92 -5.33
C VAL A 116 -23.44 12.43 -6.75
N LEU A 117 -22.66 11.47 -7.21
CA LEU A 117 -22.93 10.69 -8.42
C LEU A 117 -22.92 9.20 -8.04
N THR A 118 -23.96 8.49 -8.47
CA THR A 118 -24.08 7.04 -8.26
C THR A 118 -24.36 6.35 -9.58
N LEU A 119 -23.58 5.31 -9.87
CA LEU A 119 -23.87 4.31 -10.89
C LEU A 119 -24.27 3.03 -10.16
N ASP A 120 -25.51 2.58 -10.34
CA ASP A 120 -26.06 1.40 -9.67
C ASP A 120 -27.29 0.88 -10.40
N ASP A 121 -27.13 -0.24 -11.11
CA ASP A 121 -28.25 -0.86 -11.83
C ASP A 121 -29.18 -1.71 -10.94
N ASN A 122 -28.94 -1.84 -9.62
CA ASN A 122 -29.66 -2.71 -8.65
C ASN A 122 -29.81 -4.20 -9.05
N ASN A 123 -29.53 -4.56 -10.31
CA ASN A 123 -29.57 -5.89 -10.86
C ASN A 123 -28.16 -6.45 -10.77
N ASN A 124 -27.94 -7.37 -9.82
CA ASN A 124 -26.71 -8.17 -9.71
C ASN A 124 -26.55 -9.19 -10.88
N ASP A 125 -27.03 -8.86 -12.08
CA ASP A 125 -26.93 -9.73 -13.26
C ASP A 125 -25.71 -9.29 -14.09
N PRO A 126 -24.57 -9.99 -14.01
CA PRO A 126 -23.37 -9.65 -14.77
C PRO A 126 -23.54 -9.79 -16.29
N ALA A 127 -24.66 -10.34 -16.77
CA ALA A 127 -25.01 -10.39 -18.20
C ALA A 127 -25.89 -9.21 -18.67
N GLN A 128 -26.30 -8.30 -17.76
CA GLN A 128 -27.09 -7.11 -18.10
C GLN A 128 -26.21 -5.88 -18.30
N GLN A 129 -26.63 -5.09 -19.28
CA GLN A 129 -25.89 -4.00 -19.88
C GLN A 129 -25.56 -2.90 -18.86
N ASN A 130 -24.28 -2.55 -18.78
CA ASN A 130 -23.74 -1.70 -17.74
C ASN A 130 -23.98 -0.22 -18.03
N SER A 131 -24.53 0.50 -17.05
CA SER A 131 -24.49 1.97 -17.09
C SER A 131 -23.07 2.52 -17.20
N SER A 132 -22.89 3.68 -17.87
CA SER A 132 -21.58 4.30 -18.07
C SER A 132 -21.54 5.81 -17.83
N VAL A 133 -20.39 6.27 -17.34
CA VAL A 133 -19.99 7.67 -17.33
C VAL A 133 -18.65 7.80 -18.05
N GLU A 134 -18.64 8.53 -19.15
CA GLU A 134 -17.47 8.76 -20.00
C GLU A 134 -17.14 10.25 -20.01
N VAL A 135 -15.96 10.63 -19.50
CA VAL A 135 -15.51 12.02 -19.39
C VAL A 135 -14.28 12.23 -20.28
N ALA A 136 -14.41 12.99 -21.36
CA ALA A 136 -13.30 13.18 -22.30
C ALA A 136 -12.11 13.95 -21.72
N ARG A 137 -12.33 14.73 -20.65
CA ARG A 137 -11.29 15.54 -19.99
C ARG A 137 -11.17 15.16 -18.50
N THR A 138 -11.59 16.05 -17.61
CA THR A 138 -11.33 15.91 -16.17
C THR A 138 -12.60 15.54 -15.41
N LEU A 139 -12.52 14.47 -14.61
CA LEU A 139 -13.45 14.17 -13.53
C LEU A 139 -12.87 14.74 -12.23
N THR A 140 -13.50 15.76 -11.67
CA THR A 140 -13.14 16.31 -10.35
C THR A 140 -14.17 15.87 -9.31
N ILE A 141 -13.71 15.25 -8.23
CA ILE A 141 -14.51 14.88 -7.07
C ILE A 141 -14.00 15.68 -5.88
N GLY A 142 -14.87 16.50 -5.29
CA GLY A 142 -14.47 17.51 -4.32
C GLY A 142 -14.43 18.90 -4.97
N LYS A 143 -14.04 19.90 -4.20
CA LYS A 143 -14.16 21.29 -4.63
C LYS A 143 -13.12 21.66 -5.66
N ASP A 144 -13.54 22.60 -6.52
CA ASP A 144 -12.68 23.26 -7.50
C ASP A 144 -12.26 24.67 -7.04
N LYS A 145 -12.82 25.16 -5.91
CA LYS A 145 -12.48 26.46 -5.28
C LYS A 145 -12.50 26.42 -3.74
N PRO A 146 -11.63 27.20 -3.04
CA PRO A 146 -11.56 27.19 -1.59
C PRO A 146 -12.83 27.80 -0.98
N ILE A 147 -13.39 27.19 0.07
CA ILE A 147 -14.38 27.88 0.91
C ILE A 147 -13.61 28.66 1.98
N THR A 148 -13.63 29.99 1.88
CA THR A 148 -12.96 30.90 2.81
C THR A 148 -13.70 31.11 4.13
N THR A 149 -14.85 30.45 4.36
CA THR A 149 -15.79 30.80 5.45
C THR A 149 -16.44 29.64 6.22
N SER A 150 -16.14 28.35 5.92
CA SER A 150 -16.84 27.22 6.56
C SER A 150 -15.99 26.55 7.65
N THR A 151 -16.48 26.54 8.89
CA THR A 151 -15.84 25.94 10.06
C THR A 151 -16.10 24.44 10.24
N ASN A 152 -16.93 23.80 9.39
CA ASN A 152 -17.29 22.39 9.51
C ASN A 152 -16.75 21.52 8.34
N PRO A 153 -15.91 20.50 8.60
CA PRO A 153 -15.30 19.68 7.56
C PRO A 153 -16.24 18.66 6.88
N VAL A 154 -17.36 18.28 7.52
CA VAL A 154 -18.31 17.27 7.00
C VAL A 154 -19.30 17.83 5.97
N GLU A 155 -19.63 19.13 6.02
CA GLU A 155 -20.56 19.78 5.06
C GLU A 155 -19.96 20.00 3.65
N ASN A 156 -18.83 19.35 3.34
CA ASN A 156 -17.93 19.71 2.25
C ASN A 156 -17.30 18.49 1.55
N ALA A 157 -17.93 17.33 1.65
CA ALA A 157 -17.53 16.09 1.01
C ALA A 157 -18.30 15.85 -0.29
N SER A 158 -17.66 15.26 -1.30
CA SER A 158 -18.31 14.87 -2.56
C SER A 158 -18.00 13.42 -2.90
N PHE A 159 -18.96 12.75 -3.52
CA PHE A 159 -18.98 11.29 -3.63
C PHE A 159 -19.25 10.87 -5.07
N VAL A 160 -18.44 9.94 -5.56
CA VAL A 160 -18.76 9.11 -6.71
C VAL A 160 -18.80 7.66 -6.24
N ASN A 161 -19.93 7.01 -6.45
CA ASN A 161 -20.13 5.62 -6.07
C ASN A 161 -20.41 4.79 -7.32
N VAL A 162 -19.69 3.70 -7.47
CA VAL A 162 -19.87 2.73 -8.55
C VAL A 162 -20.13 1.38 -7.91
N PHE A 163 -21.37 0.89 -8.01
CA PHE A 163 -21.81 -0.36 -7.42
C PHE A 163 -22.14 -1.38 -8.49
N GLY A 164 -21.41 -2.50 -8.52
CA GLY A 164 -21.52 -3.48 -9.60
C GLY A 164 -20.67 -3.09 -10.80
N ASN A 165 -20.97 -3.70 -11.94
CA ASN A 165 -20.09 -3.74 -13.10
C ASN A 165 -20.19 -2.51 -14.01
N HIS A 166 -20.19 -1.28 -13.50
CA HIS A 166 -20.39 -0.08 -14.34
C HIS A 166 -19.11 0.56 -14.86
N THR A 167 -19.21 1.27 -15.97
CA THR A 167 -18.05 1.95 -16.56
C THR A 167 -17.94 3.39 -16.06
N LEU A 168 -16.76 3.79 -15.59
CA LEU A 168 -16.37 5.15 -15.27
C LEU A 168 -15.01 5.45 -15.90
N THR A 169 -14.98 6.29 -16.93
CA THR A 169 -13.75 6.68 -17.60
C THR A 169 -13.53 8.18 -17.59
N ALA A 170 -12.27 8.59 -17.43
CA ALA A 170 -11.85 9.98 -17.62
C ALA A 170 -10.41 10.04 -18.14
N HIS A 171 -10.05 11.07 -18.89
CA HIS A 171 -8.62 11.29 -19.17
C HIS A 171 -7.87 11.56 -17.85
N HIS A 172 -8.45 12.38 -16.97
CA HIS A 172 -7.85 12.72 -15.69
C HIS A 172 -8.92 12.69 -14.59
N ALA A 173 -8.75 11.83 -13.59
CA ALA A 173 -9.57 11.84 -12.38
C ALA A 173 -8.81 12.52 -11.23
N ILE A 174 -9.48 13.42 -10.52
CA ILE A 174 -8.95 14.09 -9.34
C ILE A 174 -9.93 13.87 -8.19
N VAL A 175 -9.50 13.16 -7.15
CA VAL A 175 -10.27 12.85 -5.96
C VAL A 175 -9.74 13.70 -4.81
N GLY A 176 -10.54 14.66 -4.35
CA GLY A 176 -10.14 15.64 -3.35
C GLY A 176 -9.17 16.68 -3.91
N LYS A 177 -9.56 17.42 -4.96
CA LYS A 177 -8.78 18.53 -5.51
C LYS A 177 -8.55 19.62 -4.46
N GLU A 178 -9.64 20.26 -4.02
CA GLU A 178 -9.72 21.08 -2.82
C GLU A 178 -10.87 20.57 -1.94
N GLY A 179 -10.70 20.52 -0.61
CA GLY A 179 -11.70 19.87 0.27
C GLY A 179 -11.72 18.35 0.15
N ASN A 180 -12.85 17.71 0.47
CA ASN A 180 -12.92 16.25 0.63
C ASN A 180 -13.61 15.58 -0.57
N GLY A 181 -12.93 14.63 -1.21
CA GLY A 181 -13.48 13.84 -2.32
C GLY A 181 -13.38 12.34 -2.06
N TYR A 182 -14.41 11.60 -2.46
CA TYR A 182 -14.52 10.16 -2.24
C TYR A 182 -14.94 9.46 -3.53
N LEU A 183 -14.16 8.46 -3.94
CA LEU A 183 -14.52 7.51 -5.00
C LEU A 183 -14.61 6.12 -4.39
N THR A 184 -15.78 5.50 -4.48
CA THR A 184 -16.02 4.13 -4.03
C THR A 184 -16.37 3.26 -5.21
N VAL A 185 -15.67 2.14 -5.37
CA VAL A 185 -15.99 1.11 -6.37
C VAL A 185 -16.16 -0.22 -5.66
N TRP A 186 -17.29 -0.88 -5.89
CA TRP A 186 -17.62 -2.14 -5.24
C TRP A 186 -18.08 -3.18 -6.25
N ARG A 187 -17.51 -4.38 -6.19
CA ARG A 187 -17.88 -5.53 -7.03
C ARG A 187 -17.85 -5.19 -8.53
N ASN A 188 -16.74 -4.62 -8.97
CA ASN A 188 -16.51 -4.25 -10.38
C ASN A 188 -15.18 -4.85 -10.83
N GLN A 189 -15.19 -6.14 -11.19
CA GLN A 189 -13.96 -6.92 -11.46
C GLN A 189 -13.57 -6.93 -12.94
N ASP A 190 -14.20 -6.10 -13.76
CA ASP A 190 -13.77 -5.88 -15.14
C ASP A 190 -12.75 -4.74 -15.16
N ASN A 191 -11.54 -5.04 -15.61
CA ASN A 191 -10.41 -4.12 -15.57
C ASN A 191 -10.53 -2.95 -16.56
N GLU A 192 -11.43 -3.02 -17.54
CA GLU A 192 -11.66 -1.94 -18.50
C GLU A 192 -12.75 -0.94 -18.04
N ASN A 193 -13.45 -1.26 -16.95
CA ASN A 193 -14.59 -0.45 -16.52
C ASN A 193 -14.20 0.83 -15.79
N ILE A 194 -13.24 0.77 -14.87
CA ILE A 194 -12.77 1.96 -14.15
C ILE A 194 -11.40 2.33 -14.66
N LYS A 195 -11.35 3.28 -15.60
CA LYS A 195 -10.14 3.59 -16.35
C LYS A 195 -9.84 5.07 -16.42
N PHE A 196 -8.63 5.44 -16.07
CA PHE A 196 -8.12 6.80 -16.17
C PHE A 196 -6.78 6.83 -16.91
N ASN A 197 -6.39 7.93 -17.56
CA ASN A 197 -4.97 8.08 -17.94
C ASN A 197 -4.19 8.50 -16.69
N ARG A 198 -4.76 9.43 -15.91
CA ARG A 198 -4.18 9.89 -14.64
C ARG A 198 -5.21 9.89 -13.53
N LEU A 199 -4.80 9.42 -12.35
CA LEU A 199 -5.58 9.50 -11.11
C LEU A 199 -4.79 10.26 -10.04
N ASP A 200 -5.26 11.42 -9.64
CA ASP A 200 -4.76 12.16 -8.47
C ASP A 200 -5.69 11.97 -7.27
N ILE A 201 -5.14 11.60 -6.13
CA ILE A 201 -5.88 11.43 -4.87
C ILE A 201 -5.26 12.37 -3.84
N GLY A 202 -6.01 13.38 -3.40
CA GLY A 202 -5.54 14.36 -2.41
C GLY A 202 -4.65 15.46 -3.01
N GLY A 203 -5.27 16.39 -3.72
CA GLY A 203 -4.63 17.56 -4.35
C GLY A 203 -4.06 17.29 -5.75
N THR A 204 -3.48 18.32 -6.35
CA THR A 204 -2.81 18.26 -7.66
C THR A 204 -1.40 18.86 -7.58
N ALA A 205 -0.51 18.50 -8.51
CA ALA A 205 0.88 18.98 -8.50
C ALA A 205 0.98 20.48 -8.79
N ASN A 206 1.99 21.14 -8.21
CA ASN A 206 2.36 22.55 -8.48
C ASN A 206 1.25 23.59 -8.24
N THR A 207 0.26 23.26 -7.41
CA THR A 207 -0.79 24.18 -6.98
C THR A 207 -0.81 24.26 -5.45
N ASN A 208 -1.41 25.32 -4.89
CA ASN A 208 -1.70 25.38 -3.44
C ASN A 208 -2.96 24.54 -3.08
N GLU A 209 -3.38 23.61 -3.95
CA GLU A 209 -4.58 22.80 -3.78
C GLU A 209 -4.28 21.58 -2.90
N THR A 210 -4.54 21.70 -1.59
CA THR A 210 -4.20 20.70 -0.57
C THR A 210 -5.41 19.89 -0.10
N GLY A 211 -6.24 19.43 -1.04
CA GLY A 211 -7.44 18.65 -0.72
C GLY A 211 -7.16 17.28 -0.07
N THR A 212 -8.23 16.65 0.44
CA THR A 212 -8.22 15.29 0.97
C THR A 212 -9.01 14.37 0.05
N GLY A 213 -8.33 13.38 -0.53
CA GLY A 213 -8.92 12.39 -1.42
C GLY A 213 -8.97 11.01 -0.79
N THR A 214 -10.05 10.27 -1.03
CA THR A 214 -10.12 8.85 -0.68
C THR A 214 -10.67 8.04 -1.83
N VAL A 215 -9.92 7.02 -2.26
CA VAL A 215 -10.39 5.99 -3.19
C VAL A 215 -10.52 4.68 -2.42
N SER A 216 -11.64 3.98 -2.57
CA SER A 216 -11.89 2.69 -1.94
C SER A 216 -12.38 1.67 -2.96
N LEU A 217 -11.65 0.56 -3.10
CA LEU A 217 -12.02 -0.60 -3.89
C LEU A 217 -12.37 -1.76 -2.96
N VAL A 218 -13.46 -2.44 -3.28
CA VAL A 218 -13.92 -3.62 -2.54
C VAL A 218 -14.34 -4.67 -3.56
N GLY A 219 -13.51 -5.70 -3.74
CA GLY A 219 -13.64 -6.64 -4.87
C GLY A 219 -13.80 -5.93 -6.20
N ALA A 220 -12.96 -4.93 -6.47
CA ALA A 220 -13.06 -4.10 -7.66
C ALA A 220 -11.70 -3.77 -8.26
N ASP A 221 -11.72 -3.50 -9.56
CA ASP A 221 -10.53 -3.21 -10.37
C ASP A 221 -10.51 -1.74 -10.77
N ILE A 222 -9.31 -1.18 -10.85
CA ILE A 222 -9.05 0.13 -11.44
C ILE A 222 -7.76 0.12 -12.23
N GLN A 223 -7.78 0.81 -13.36
CA GLN A 223 -6.61 1.01 -14.21
C GLN A 223 -6.34 2.50 -14.38
N ALA A 224 -5.11 2.92 -14.13
CA ALA A 224 -4.63 4.20 -14.58
C ALA A 224 -3.15 4.16 -14.96
N GLU A 225 -2.76 4.81 -16.07
CA GLU A 225 -1.35 4.88 -16.49
C GLU A 225 -0.50 5.47 -15.36
N THR A 226 -0.94 6.59 -14.77
CA THR A 226 -0.28 7.20 -13.60
C THR A 226 -1.24 7.39 -12.43
N ILE A 227 -0.81 6.99 -11.24
CA ILE A 227 -1.54 7.13 -9.98
C ILE A 227 -0.71 7.93 -8.99
N TYR A 228 -1.29 9.01 -8.46
CA TYR A 228 -0.72 9.81 -7.38
C TYR A 228 -1.59 9.72 -6.14
N VAL A 229 -1.01 9.29 -5.02
CA VAL A 229 -1.69 9.21 -3.73
C VAL A 229 -1.06 10.23 -2.78
N GLY A 230 -1.82 11.22 -2.34
CA GLY A 230 -1.31 12.36 -1.59
C GLY A 230 -0.36 13.18 -2.43
N ASN A 231 -0.88 13.81 -3.50
CA ASN A 231 -0.07 14.58 -4.44
C ASN A 231 0.53 15.81 -3.72
N ALA A 232 -0.22 16.91 -3.64
CA ALA A 232 0.12 18.08 -2.80
C ALA A 232 -0.67 18.11 -1.48
N GLY A 233 -1.76 17.35 -1.39
CA GLY A 233 -2.64 17.25 -0.22
C GLY A 233 -2.54 15.90 0.48
N LYS A 234 -3.68 15.41 0.97
CA LYS A 234 -3.78 14.13 1.70
C LYS A 234 -4.54 13.10 0.87
N GLY A 235 -3.89 12.01 0.49
CA GLY A 235 -4.53 10.95 -0.28
C GLY A 235 -4.58 9.63 0.47
N THR A 236 -5.70 8.93 0.38
CA THR A 236 -5.86 7.58 0.88
C THR A 236 -6.41 6.70 -0.23
N PHE A 237 -5.77 5.56 -0.45
CA PHE A 237 -6.21 4.57 -1.42
C PHE A 237 -6.31 3.22 -0.70
N ASN A 238 -7.52 2.67 -0.60
CA ASN A 238 -7.76 1.38 0.02
C ASN A 238 -8.23 0.39 -1.03
N ALA A 239 -7.57 -0.76 -1.10
CA ALA A 239 -8.02 -1.89 -1.92
C ALA A 239 -8.20 -3.11 -1.01
N LYS A 240 -9.40 -3.69 -1.02
CA LYS A 240 -9.70 -4.88 -0.21
C LYS A 240 -10.52 -5.92 -0.95
N ASP A 241 -10.51 -7.13 -0.41
CA ASP A 241 -11.38 -8.24 -0.80
C ASP A 241 -11.24 -8.61 -2.29
N GLY A 242 -10.01 -8.88 -2.73
CA GLY A 242 -9.71 -9.26 -4.11
C GLY A 242 -9.73 -8.08 -5.10
N SER A 243 -9.40 -6.87 -4.64
CA SER A 243 -9.34 -5.69 -5.51
C SER A 243 -8.03 -5.62 -6.28
N TYR A 244 -8.05 -4.99 -7.46
CA TYR A 244 -6.87 -4.91 -8.33
C TYR A 244 -6.57 -3.47 -8.77
N ILE A 245 -5.32 -3.04 -8.61
CA ILE A 245 -4.80 -1.75 -9.09
C ILE A 245 -3.78 -2.02 -10.21
N ARG A 246 -4.00 -1.43 -11.39
CA ARG A 246 -3.09 -1.52 -12.55
C ARG A 246 -2.61 -0.15 -13.00
N GLY A 247 -1.35 -0.06 -13.39
CA GLY A 247 -0.80 1.16 -13.98
C GLY A 247 0.64 1.01 -14.42
N GLU A 248 1.23 2.10 -14.89
CA GLU A 248 2.67 2.18 -15.15
C GLU A 248 3.38 2.73 -13.92
N LEU A 249 2.91 3.86 -13.39
CA LEU A 249 3.53 4.55 -12.25
C LEU A 249 2.55 4.74 -11.09
N LEU A 250 2.97 4.34 -9.89
CA LEU A 250 2.33 4.73 -8.63
C LEU A 250 3.31 5.56 -7.81
N GLN A 251 2.90 6.76 -7.41
CA GLN A 251 3.68 7.59 -6.51
C GLN A 251 2.85 8.08 -5.32
N ILE A 252 3.36 7.79 -4.13
CA ILE A 252 2.70 8.08 -2.85
C ILE A 252 3.47 9.19 -2.12
N GLY A 253 2.81 10.28 -1.73
CA GLY A 253 3.47 11.46 -1.15
C GLY A 253 4.35 12.18 -2.17
N MET A 254 3.76 12.63 -3.29
CA MET A 254 4.50 13.13 -4.46
C MET A 254 5.23 14.44 -4.16
N GLU A 255 4.51 15.46 -3.70
CA GLU A 255 5.02 16.83 -3.52
C GLU A 255 5.44 17.11 -2.08
N LYS A 256 6.23 18.17 -1.88
CA LYS A 256 6.63 18.60 -0.55
C LYS A 256 5.39 18.98 0.26
N GLY A 257 5.16 18.27 1.38
CA GLY A 257 3.97 18.45 2.22
C GLY A 257 2.78 17.56 1.85
N GLY A 258 2.84 16.86 0.71
CA GLY A 258 1.87 15.82 0.36
C GLY A 258 2.02 14.60 1.27
N THR A 259 0.89 14.03 1.68
CA THR A 259 0.85 12.80 2.48
C THR A 259 -0.05 11.77 1.81
N GLY A 260 0.51 10.64 1.41
CA GLY A 260 -0.23 9.55 0.78
C GLY A 260 -0.17 8.25 1.57
N GLU A 261 -1.25 7.47 1.51
CA GLU A 261 -1.31 6.10 2.03
C GLU A 261 -2.04 5.19 1.05
N LEU A 262 -1.41 4.08 0.65
CA LEU A 262 -2.04 2.96 -0.03
C LEU A 262 -2.05 1.74 0.89
N THR A 263 -3.21 1.12 1.06
CA THR A 263 -3.35 -0.15 1.79
C THR A 263 -4.02 -1.21 0.92
N LEU A 264 -3.36 -2.37 0.79
CA LEU A 264 -3.89 -3.59 0.16
C LEU A 264 -4.25 -4.61 1.25
N GLN A 265 -5.45 -5.18 1.18
CA GLN A 265 -5.93 -6.18 2.14
C GLN A 265 -6.70 -7.30 1.46
N ASN A 266 -6.67 -8.49 2.05
CA ASN A 266 -7.53 -9.62 1.68
C ASN A 266 -7.44 -9.97 0.18
N ASN A 267 -6.30 -10.48 -0.27
CA ASN A 267 -6.01 -10.90 -1.65
C ASN A 267 -6.04 -9.76 -2.68
N SER A 268 -5.77 -8.52 -2.26
CA SER A 268 -5.74 -7.39 -3.20
C SER A 268 -4.36 -7.22 -3.81
N VAL A 269 -4.32 -6.82 -5.09
CA VAL A 269 -3.08 -6.75 -5.87
C VAL A 269 -2.86 -5.33 -6.40
N ALA A 270 -1.63 -4.82 -6.27
CA ALA A 270 -1.16 -3.68 -7.03
C ALA A 270 -0.08 -4.16 -8.00
N ARG A 271 -0.33 -4.07 -9.31
CA ARG A 271 0.62 -4.43 -10.36
C ARG A 271 0.96 -3.21 -11.20
N LEU A 272 2.19 -2.74 -11.08
CA LEU A 272 2.70 -1.55 -11.76
C LEU A 272 4.07 -1.80 -12.36
N THR A 273 4.59 -0.87 -13.16
CA THR A 273 6.00 -0.91 -13.59
C THR A 273 6.88 -0.33 -12.49
N ASP A 274 6.57 0.89 -12.03
CA ASP A 274 7.34 1.62 -11.05
C ASP A 274 6.49 2.06 -9.85
N ILE A 275 7.03 1.86 -8.65
CA ILE A 275 6.42 2.32 -7.41
C ILE A 275 7.39 3.24 -6.66
N VAL A 276 6.90 4.43 -6.31
CA VAL A 276 7.63 5.41 -5.48
C VAL A 276 6.86 5.72 -4.20
N VAL A 277 7.44 5.41 -3.04
CA VAL A 277 6.83 5.67 -1.73
C VAL A 277 7.61 6.77 -1.01
N GLY A 278 7.00 7.94 -0.87
CA GLY A 278 7.68 9.16 -0.43
C GLY A 278 8.47 9.78 -1.58
N GLY A 279 7.79 10.53 -2.45
CA GLY A 279 8.43 11.29 -3.53
C GLY A 279 9.26 12.45 -3.01
N ALA A 280 8.64 13.63 -2.91
CA ALA A 280 9.14 14.78 -2.15
C ALA A 280 8.44 14.93 -0.79
N GLY A 281 7.32 14.23 -0.59
CA GLY A 281 6.49 14.29 0.62
C GLY A 281 6.65 13.05 1.49
N THR A 282 5.55 12.66 2.13
CA THR A 282 5.46 11.47 2.99
C THR A 282 4.56 10.43 2.34
N GLY A 283 5.10 9.25 2.06
CA GLY A 283 4.34 8.13 1.52
C GLY A 283 4.33 6.93 2.44
N LYS A 284 3.19 6.23 2.48
CA LYS A 284 3.04 4.95 3.17
C LYS A 284 2.39 3.91 2.26
N LEU A 285 2.97 2.72 2.21
CA LEU A 285 2.42 1.57 1.48
C LEU A 285 2.33 0.38 2.44
N VAL A 286 1.15 -0.21 2.55
CA VAL A 286 0.92 -1.39 3.37
C VAL A 286 0.27 -2.48 2.54
N ALA A 287 0.87 -3.67 2.51
CA ALA A 287 0.22 -4.88 2.03
C ALA A 287 0.10 -5.85 3.21
N LYS A 288 -1.11 -6.35 3.46
CA LYS A 288 -1.39 -7.24 4.58
C LYS A 288 -2.52 -8.21 4.29
N ASN A 289 -2.56 -9.31 5.02
CA ASN A 289 -3.62 -10.33 5.03
C ASN A 289 -3.85 -11.05 3.69
N ASN A 290 -4.02 -12.37 3.80
CA ASN A 290 -4.52 -13.27 2.76
C ASN A 290 -3.90 -12.97 1.39
N ASP A 291 -2.59 -13.17 1.24
CA ASP A 291 -1.94 -13.09 -0.06
C ASP A 291 -2.12 -11.79 -0.88
N SER A 292 -2.30 -10.66 -0.19
CA SER A 292 -2.24 -9.35 -0.86
C SER A 292 -0.84 -9.14 -1.44
N SER A 293 -0.75 -8.62 -2.68
CA SER A 293 0.51 -8.60 -3.43
C SER A 293 0.83 -7.24 -4.03
N ILE A 294 2.10 -6.85 -3.95
CA ILE A 294 2.68 -5.74 -4.71
C ILE A 294 3.63 -6.35 -5.74
N VAL A 295 3.38 -6.03 -7.02
CA VAL A 295 4.19 -6.49 -8.15
C VAL A 295 4.69 -5.27 -8.91
N ALA A 296 6.00 -5.11 -9.02
CA ALA A 296 6.63 -4.03 -9.80
C ALA A 296 8.02 -4.42 -10.30
N ASP A 297 8.52 -3.70 -11.31
CA ASP A 297 9.92 -3.85 -11.73
C ASP A 297 10.83 -3.16 -10.72
N THR A 298 10.46 -1.94 -10.30
CA THR A 298 11.22 -1.15 -9.33
C THR A 298 10.38 -0.62 -8.16
N LEU A 299 10.98 -0.58 -6.97
CA LEU A 299 10.45 0.07 -5.79
C LEU A 299 11.47 1.07 -5.23
N THR A 300 11.12 2.35 -5.21
CA THR A 300 11.92 3.42 -4.62
C THR A 300 11.24 4.01 -3.40
N ILE A 301 11.92 4.04 -2.26
CA ILE A 301 11.41 4.56 -0.99
C ILE A 301 12.21 5.80 -0.61
N ALA A 302 11.51 6.91 -0.37
CA ALA A 302 12.06 8.23 -0.05
C ALA A 302 13.00 8.79 -1.15
N ALA A 303 12.41 9.08 -2.31
CA ALA A 303 13.09 9.43 -3.56
C ALA A 303 13.89 10.74 -3.49
N LYS A 304 13.39 11.76 -2.77
CA LYS A 304 14.01 13.09 -2.71
C LYS A 304 14.49 13.48 -1.32
N THR A 305 15.44 14.42 -1.27
CA THR A 305 15.92 15.01 -0.01
C THR A 305 14.76 15.55 0.83
N GLY A 306 14.71 15.16 2.10
CA GLY A 306 13.66 15.58 3.05
C GLY A 306 12.33 14.82 2.94
N SER A 307 12.19 13.90 1.98
CA SER A 307 11.04 13.01 1.88
C SER A 307 11.10 11.87 2.91
N ARG A 308 9.94 11.25 3.17
CA ARG A 308 9.83 10.06 4.00
C ARG A 308 8.99 9.00 3.29
N GLY A 309 9.47 7.77 3.27
CA GLY A 309 8.74 6.63 2.72
C GLY A 309 8.74 5.48 3.72
N ASP A 310 7.58 4.87 3.93
CA ASP A 310 7.42 3.72 4.81
C ASP A 310 6.64 2.62 4.06
N VAL A 311 7.26 1.44 3.89
CA VAL A 311 6.66 0.25 3.27
C VAL A 311 6.59 -0.88 4.30
N LEU A 312 5.41 -1.45 4.48
CA LEU A 312 5.16 -2.57 5.38
C LEU A 312 4.49 -3.72 4.62
N ILE A 313 5.12 -4.89 4.64
CA ILE A 313 4.59 -6.14 4.13
C ILE A 313 4.40 -7.05 5.34
N GLU A 314 3.14 -7.34 5.68
CA GLU A 314 2.81 -8.12 6.87
C GLU A 314 1.76 -9.21 6.62
N ASP A 315 1.58 -10.12 7.56
CA ASP A 315 0.48 -11.10 7.58
C ASP A 315 0.36 -11.92 6.28
N ASN A 316 1.47 -12.55 5.85
CA ASN A 316 1.57 -13.31 4.59
C ASN A 316 1.21 -12.50 3.33
N ALA A 317 1.48 -11.20 3.30
CA ALA A 317 1.49 -10.43 2.06
C ALA A 317 2.76 -10.68 1.22
N TYR A 318 2.69 -10.32 -0.05
CA TYR A 318 3.69 -10.62 -1.07
C TYR A 318 4.29 -9.32 -1.62
N LEU A 319 5.60 -9.34 -1.85
CA LEU A 319 6.31 -8.30 -2.59
C LEU A 319 7.16 -8.96 -3.68
N GLU A 320 6.76 -8.77 -4.93
CA GLU A 320 7.48 -9.24 -6.12
C GLU A 320 8.09 -8.02 -6.83
N VAL A 321 9.32 -7.70 -6.45
CA VAL A 321 10.09 -6.59 -7.02
C VAL A 321 11.54 -7.00 -7.20
N GLN A 322 12.13 -6.70 -8.36
CA GLN A 322 13.51 -7.09 -8.65
C GLN A 322 14.52 -6.18 -7.93
N ASP A 323 14.37 -4.87 -8.12
CA ASP A 323 15.30 -3.87 -7.60
C ASP A 323 14.58 -2.91 -6.63
N ILE A 324 15.08 -2.87 -5.39
CA ILE A 324 14.55 -2.01 -4.33
C ILE A 324 15.61 -1.02 -3.87
N THR A 325 15.26 0.26 -3.87
CA THR A 325 16.05 1.32 -3.24
C THR A 325 15.33 1.85 -2.02
N VAL A 326 15.96 1.76 -0.85
CA VAL A 326 15.42 2.28 0.41
C VAL A 326 16.23 3.48 0.87
N GLY A 327 15.59 4.64 1.00
CA GLY A 327 16.27 5.88 1.33
C GLY A 327 17.14 6.36 0.18
N GLU A 328 16.52 6.68 -0.97
CA GLU A 328 17.28 7.13 -2.14
C GLU A 328 18.00 8.45 -1.86
N GLN A 329 17.25 9.46 -1.43
CA GLN A 329 17.78 10.76 -0.96
C GLN A 329 17.13 11.22 0.36
N GLY A 330 15.99 10.63 0.75
CA GLY A 330 15.27 10.90 2.00
C GLY A 330 15.41 9.77 3.01
N VAL A 331 14.44 9.67 3.93
CA VAL A 331 14.39 8.63 4.95
C VAL A 331 13.39 7.54 4.54
N GLY A 332 13.89 6.37 4.18
CA GLY A 332 13.10 5.22 3.75
C GLY A 332 13.15 4.06 4.74
N ASN A 333 12.01 3.41 4.94
CA ASN A 333 11.91 2.17 5.72
C ASN A 333 11.15 1.11 4.91
N LEU A 334 11.71 -0.09 4.86
CA LEU A 334 11.07 -1.31 4.37
C LEU A 334 11.03 -2.32 5.51
N THR A 335 9.83 -2.76 5.88
CA THR A 335 9.62 -3.75 6.94
C THR A 335 8.87 -4.95 6.40
N PHE A 336 9.39 -6.13 6.69
CA PHE A 336 8.73 -7.42 6.49
C PHE A 336 8.41 -8.02 7.86
N LYS A 337 7.21 -8.55 8.03
CA LYS A 337 6.73 -9.10 9.31
C LYS A 337 5.77 -10.27 9.08
N GLN A 338 5.90 -11.37 9.80
CA GLN A 338 4.93 -12.48 9.73
C GLN A 338 4.72 -13.02 8.29
N LEU A 339 5.84 -13.26 7.60
CA LEU A 339 5.89 -13.82 6.25
C LEU A 339 6.44 -15.24 6.28
N TRP A 340 5.64 -16.20 5.86
CA TRP A 340 5.99 -17.62 5.96
C TRP A 340 6.47 -18.23 4.63
N GLN A 341 6.67 -17.41 3.60
CA GLN A 341 7.09 -17.84 2.27
C GLN A 341 8.26 -17.02 1.71
N ILE A 342 9.26 -17.73 1.18
CA ILE A 342 10.46 -17.14 0.58
C ILE A 342 10.14 -16.63 -0.82
N HIS A 343 10.33 -15.34 -1.04
CA HIS A 343 10.23 -14.71 -2.36
C HIS A 343 11.58 -14.07 -2.72
N PRO A 344 12.16 -14.39 -3.88
CA PRO A 344 13.47 -13.89 -4.25
C PRO A 344 13.40 -12.43 -4.72
N ILE A 345 14.13 -11.58 -4.03
CA ILE A 345 14.44 -10.20 -4.44
C ILE A 345 15.88 -10.20 -4.94
N GLN A 346 16.13 -9.55 -6.09
CA GLN A 346 17.47 -9.55 -6.67
C GLN A 346 18.40 -8.60 -5.90
N ASN A 347 18.03 -7.33 -5.78
CA ASN A 347 18.89 -6.33 -5.12
C ASN A 347 18.10 -5.41 -4.19
N ILE A 348 18.68 -5.14 -3.02
CA ILE A 348 18.25 -4.06 -2.14
C ILE A 348 19.44 -3.13 -1.84
N THR A 349 19.27 -1.84 -2.14
CA THR A 349 20.22 -0.78 -1.80
C THR A 349 19.65 0.11 -0.71
N LEU A 350 20.38 0.25 0.40
CA LEU A 350 20.00 1.07 1.55
C LEU A 350 20.87 2.34 1.60
N GLY A 351 20.25 3.52 1.62
CA GLY A 351 21.00 4.79 1.68
C GLY A 351 21.82 5.05 0.42
N LYS A 352 21.13 5.24 -0.71
CA LYS A 352 21.73 5.38 -2.05
C LYS A 352 22.58 6.63 -2.20
N SER A 353 22.02 7.81 -1.92
CA SER A 353 22.71 9.10 -2.04
C SER A 353 23.25 9.59 -0.69
N GLN A 354 24.13 10.58 -0.69
CA GLN A 354 24.75 11.14 0.54
C GLN A 354 23.75 11.55 1.64
N THR A 355 22.56 12.02 1.28
CA THR A 355 21.49 12.39 2.23
C THR A 355 20.53 11.24 2.55
N GLY A 356 20.59 10.16 1.79
CA GLY A 356 19.70 9.02 1.90
C GLY A 356 19.94 8.23 3.17
N VAL A 357 18.85 7.87 3.86
CA VAL A 357 18.86 7.00 5.03
C VAL A 357 17.88 5.86 4.76
N GLY A 358 18.41 4.65 4.56
CA GLY A 358 17.63 3.46 4.25
C GLY A 358 17.66 2.45 5.39
N THR A 359 16.49 1.95 5.80
CA THR A 359 16.38 0.84 6.74
C THR A 359 15.61 -0.33 6.13
N LEU A 360 16.21 -1.52 6.13
CA LEU A 360 15.50 -2.78 5.94
C LEU A 360 15.36 -3.48 7.29
N HIS A 361 14.14 -3.87 7.64
CA HIS A 361 13.86 -4.63 8.86
C HIS A 361 13.06 -5.89 8.53
N LEU A 362 13.67 -7.05 8.76
CA LEU A 362 12.99 -8.33 8.85
C LEU A 362 12.61 -8.55 10.32
N ASP A 363 11.32 -8.48 10.62
CA ASP A 363 10.80 -8.70 11.96
C ASP A 363 10.46 -10.17 12.18
N THR A 364 10.03 -10.49 13.38
CA THR A 364 9.63 -11.84 13.82
C THR A 364 8.72 -12.56 12.81
N GLU A 365 8.85 -13.89 12.76
CA GLU A 365 8.07 -14.77 11.89
C GLU A 365 8.21 -14.44 10.39
N THR A 366 9.39 -14.00 9.94
CA THR A 366 9.64 -13.61 8.55
C THR A 366 10.65 -14.56 7.90
N SER A 367 10.36 -15.03 6.69
CA SER A 367 11.28 -15.76 5.82
C SER A 367 11.28 -15.13 4.43
N THR A 368 12.45 -14.75 3.91
CA THR A 368 12.60 -14.13 2.58
C THR A 368 13.94 -14.47 1.94
N ALA A 369 14.07 -14.30 0.62
CA ALA A 369 15.31 -14.46 -0.11
C ALA A 369 15.71 -13.13 -0.75
N ILE A 370 16.92 -12.66 -0.48
CA ILE A 370 17.47 -11.46 -1.12
C ILE A 370 18.86 -11.80 -1.62
N ASN A 371 19.08 -11.74 -2.93
CA ASN A 371 20.37 -12.11 -3.48
C ASN A 371 21.48 -11.14 -3.01
N THR A 372 21.32 -9.83 -3.20
CA THR A 372 22.32 -8.84 -2.75
C THR A 372 21.70 -7.73 -1.91
N ILE A 373 22.31 -7.44 -0.76
CA ILE A 373 22.01 -6.26 0.06
C ILE A 373 23.23 -5.35 0.12
N THR A 374 23.09 -4.10 -0.34
CA THR A 374 24.08 -3.03 -0.16
C THR A 374 23.65 -2.13 1.00
N VAL A 375 24.33 -2.25 2.14
CA VAL A 375 24.05 -1.49 3.36
C VAL A 375 24.89 -0.20 3.35
N GLY A 376 24.31 0.87 2.81
CA GLY A 376 25.00 2.13 2.57
C GLY A 376 25.73 2.10 1.22
N GLU A 377 25.28 2.92 0.28
CA GLU A 377 25.97 3.16 -1.00
C GLU A 377 26.79 4.45 -0.94
N GLN A 378 26.12 5.60 -0.86
CA GLN A 378 26.75 6.88 -0.50
C GLN A 378 26.23 7.43 0.83
N GLY A 379 25.02 7.05 1.23
CA GLY A 379 24.32 7.54 2.41
C GLY A 379 24.48 6.64 3.63
N GLN A 380 23.40 6.55 4.41
CA GLN A 380 23.32 5.71 5.61
C GLN A 380 22.42 4.50 5.35
N GLY A 381 22.96 3.29 5.56
CA GLY A 381 22.19 2.05 5.46
C GLY A 381 22.10 1.33 6.79
N VAL A 382 20.93 0.76 7.10
CA VAL A 382 20.69 -0.04 8.29
C VAL A 382 19.94 -1.32 7.93
N LEU A 383 20.57 -2.48 8.14
CA LEU A 383 19.92 -3.78 8.08
C LEU A 383 19.59 -4.25 9.50
N LYS A 384 18.35 -4.65 9.72
CA LYS A 384 17.87 -5.25 10.97
C LYS A 384 17.19 -6.57 10.68
N ILE A 385 17.60 -7.61 11.40
CA ILE A 385 16.93 -8.91 11.39
C ILE A 385 16.66 -9.27 12.84
N THR A 386 15.39 -9.29 13.21
CA THR A 386 14.94 -9.51 14.58
C THR A 386 14.00 -10.70 14.60
N GLY A 387 14.40 -11.75 15.30
CA GLY A 387 13.59 -12.91 15.60
C GLY A 387 13.67 -13.29 17.07
N THR A 388 13.04 -14.40 17.40
CA THR A 388 13.19 -15.10 18.67
C THR A 388 13.32 -16.60 18.41
N ASP A 389 13.62 -17.37 19.44
CA ASP A 389 13.59 -18.82 19.42
C ASP A 389 12.27 -19.41 18.92
N LYS A 390 11.14 -18.76 19.19
CA LYS A 390 9.81 -19.21 18.76
C LYS A 390 9.34 -18.57 17.46
N GLN A 391 9.93 -17.43 17.11
CA GLN A 391 9.49 -16.59 16.01
C GLN A 391 10.72 -16.10 15.25
N PRO A 392 11.45 -17.01 14.59
CA PRO A 392 12.73 -16.69 14.00
C PRO A 392 12.51 -15.82 12.74
N ALA A 393 13.52 -15.02 12.39
CA ALA A 393 13.55 -14.24 11.15
C ALA A 393 14.66 -14.76 10.24
N MET A 394 14.29 -15.46 9.17
CA MET A 394 15.19 -16.12 8.21
C MET A 394 15.41 -15.26 6.97
N LEU A 395 16.67 -15.14 6.57
CA LEU A 395 17.08 -14.49 5.33
C LEU A 395 17.97 -15.44 4.54
N GLU A 396 17.47 -15.93 3.41
CA GLU A 396 18.33 -16.50 2.38
C GLU A 396 19.04 -15.36 1.64
N VAL A 397 20.37 -15.39 1.62
CA VAL A 397 21.16 -14.31 1.02
C VAL A 397 22.43 -14.83 0.37
N HIS A 398 22.78 -14.25 -0.77
CA HIS A 398 24.08 -14.52 -1.39
C HIS A 398 25.13 -13.51 -0.90
N GLN A 399 24.83 -12.21 -0.90
CA GLN A 399 25.78 -11.17 -0.52
C GLN A 399 25.16 -10.07 0.37
N ILE A 400 25.90 -9.69 1.40
CA ILE A 400 25.69 -8.47 2.17
C ILE A 400 26.98 -7.68 2.09
N GLN A 401 26.91 -6.44 1.60
CA GLN A 401 28.08 -5.62 1.34
C GLN A 401 27.86 -4.16 1.73
N ARG A 402 28.96 -3.40 1.77
CA ARG A 402 29.00 -1.96 1.98
C ARG A 402 29.81 -1.31 0.87
N SER A 403 29.33 -0.17 0.37
CA SER A 403 30.11 0.67 -0.54
C SER A 403 31.21 1.45 0.20
N PRO A 404 32.39 1.67 -0.42
CA PRO A 404 33.43 2.53 0.13
C PRO A 404 32.95 3.96 0.46
N ASP A 405 32.02 4.49 -0.35
CA ASP A 405 31.52 5.87 -0.27
C ASP A 405 30.42 6.07 0.79
N ALA A 406 29.98 5.00 1.46
CA ALA A 406 28.88 5.06 2.42
C ALA A 406 29.23 5.91 3.64
N GLN A 407 28.36 6.86 4.01
CA GLN A 407 28.53 7.65 5.24
C GLN A 407 28.43 6.80 6.51
N ARG A 408 27.50 5.83 6.54
CA ARG A 408 27.28 4.95 7.69
C ARG A 408 26.62 3.65 7.25
N SER A 409 27.05 2.55 7.85
CA SER A 409 26.47 1.23 7.61
C SER A 409 26.35 0.49 8.93
N GLU A 410 25.16 -0.01 9.22
CA GLU A 410 24.91 -0.79 10.42
C GLU A 410 24.11 -2.05 10.12
N ILE A 411 24.53 -3.15 10.73
CA ILE A 411 23.82 -4.42 10.71
C ILE A 411 23.53 -4.79 12.17
N HIS A 412 22.26 -5.09 12.45
CA HIS A 412 21.79 -5.54 13.75
C HIS A 412 21.06 -6.87 13.57
N LEU A 413 21.59 -7.93 14.18
CA LEU A 413 21.07 -9.29 14.10
C LEU A 413 20.69 -9.74 15.51
N ASN A 414 19.47 -10.21 15.75
CA ASN A 414 19.08 -10.71 17.07
C ASN A 414 18.01 -11.77 16.91
N GLY A 415 18.35 -13.05 17.09
CA GLY A 415 17.46 -14.16 16.76
C GLY A 415 17.28 -14.29 15.24
N ALA A 416 18.30 -13.86 14.50
CA ALA A 416 18.34 -13.90 13.05
C ALA A 416 18.85 -15.26 12.56
N GLY A 417 18.38 -15.69 11.40
CA GLY A 417 18.98 -16.81 10.66
C GLY A 417 19.39 -16.36 9.28
N LEU A 418 20.64 -16.65 8.91
CA LEU A 418 21.16 -16.42 7.57
C LEU A 418 21.32 -17.76 6.87
N VAL A 419 20.71 -17.91 5.70
CA VAL A 419 20.73 -19.13 4.89
C VAL A 419 21.55 -18.86 3.63
N PHE A 420 22.50 -19.75 3.35
CA PHE A 420 23.36 -19.68 2.18
C PHE A 420 23.20 -20.95 1.35
N THR A 421 22.73 -20.81 0.12
CA THR A 421 22.52 -21.93 -0.82
C THR A 421 23.62 -22.02 -1.88
N GLN A 422 24.60 -21.10 -1.85
CA GLN A 422 25.71 -21.00 -2.79
C GLN A 422 26.98 -20.51 -2.07
N ASP A 423 28.15 -20.77 -2.64
CA ASP A 423 29.42 -20.26 -2.13
C ASP A 423 29.44 -18.71 -2.08
N GLN A 424 29.99 -18.16 -1.00
CA GLN A 424 30.21 -16.73 -0.82
C GLN A 424 31.59 -16.50 -0.20
N ASN A 425 32.54 -15.99 -0.98
CA ASN A 425 33.94 -15.89 -0.56
C ASN A 425 34.32 -14.58 0.16
N ASN A 426 33.39 -13.64 0.33
CA ASN A 426 33.63 -12.36 1.00
C ASN A 426 32.33 -11.73 1.52
N LEU A 427 31.62 -12.42 2.42
CA LEU A 427 30.43 -11.87 3.07
C LEU A 427 30.82 -10.66 3.94
N PHE A 428 29.98 -9.62 3.96
CA PHE A 428 30.28 -8.34 4.59
C PHE A 428 31.45 -7.60 3.93
N ALA A 429 31.62 -7.74 2.61
CA ALA A 429 32.58 -6.97 1.83
C ALA A 429 32.43 -5.46 2.11
N GLY A 430 33.57 -4.77 2.32
CA GLY A 430 33.61 -3.32 2.57
C GLY A 430 33.30 -2.89 4.01
N PHE A 431 32.87 -3.81 4.89
CA PHE A 431 32.80 -3.57 6.33
C PHE A 431 34.17 -3.72 6.98
N ASN A 432 34.44 -2.87 7.97
CA ASN A 432 35.60 -2.97 8.84
C ASN A 432 35.27 -2.52 10.27
N GLN A 433 36.28 -2.39 11.13
CA GLN A 433 36.14 -1.95 12.54
C GLN A 433 35.41 -0.61 12.75
N ASN A 434 35.29 0.23 11.71
CA ASN A 434 34.58 1.51 11.80
C ASN A 434 33.09 1.39 11.47
N ASN A 435 32.62 0.20 11.14
CA ASN A 435 31.23 -0.07 10.79
C ASN A 435 30.64 -1.10 11.76
N LYS A 436 29.35 -0.98 12.03
CA LYS A 436 28.70 -1.80 13.05
C LYS A 436 28.13 -3.08 12.42
N ILE A 437 28.57 -4.22 12.91
CA ILE A 437 27.86 -5.50 12.77
C ILE A 437 27.68 -6.03 14.18
N GLU A 438 26.46 -5.96 14.70
CA GLU A 438 26.14 -6.35 16.07
C GLU A 438 25.16 -7.52 16.09
N ILE A 439 25.47 -8.50 16.94
CA ILE A 439 24.59 -9.61 17.25
C ILE A 439 24.10 -9.48 18.69
N GLY A 440 22.78 -9.59 18.88
CA GLY A 440 22.12 -9.55 20.18
C GLY A 440 21.98 -10.92 20.84
N LYS A 441 21.41 -10.93 22.05
CA LYS A 441 21.37 -12.09 22.96
C LYS A 441 20.54 -13.28 22.48
N GLU A 442 19.62 -13.05 21.55
CA GLU A 442 18.86 -14.12 20.92
C GLU A 442 19.70 -14.89 19.88
N GLY A 443 20.93 -14.43 19.61
CA GLY A 443 21.92 -15.13 18.82
C GLY A 443 21.80 -14.93 17.31
N LEU A 444 22.59 -15.72 16.59
CA LEU A 444 22.61 -15.81 15.13
C LEU A 444 22.73 -17.27 14.72
N TRP A 445 21.77 -17.72 13.93
CA TRP A 445 21.81 -19.00 13.23
C TRP A 445 22.37 -18.82 11.81
N VAL A 446 23.29 -19.70 11.40
CA VAL A 446 23.86 -19.70 10.05
C VAL A 446 23.69 -21.07 9.44
N GLN A 447 22.91 -21.15 8.37
CA GLN A 447 22.60 -22.37 7.65
C GLN A 447 23.38 -22.41 6.32
N MET A 448 24.16 -23.47 6.12
CA MET A 448 24.97 -23.71 4.92
C MET A 448 24.39 -24.86 4.09
N GLY A 449 23.77 -24.54 2.97
CA GLY A 449 22.95 -25.47 2.18
C GLY A 449 21.53 -25.61 2.76
N ASP A 450 20.66 -26.33 2.05
CA ASP A 450 19.34 -26.68 2.59
C ASP A 450 19.48 -27.64 3.78
N LEU A 451 18.41 -27.85 4.55
CA LEU A 451 18.35 -28.75 5.71
C LEU A 451 18.56 -30.24 5.36
N HIS A 452 18.69 -30.59 4.08
CA HIS A 452 18.91 -31.95 3.59
C HIS A 452 20.39 -32.20 3.29
N ARG A 453 20.93 -33.35 3.75
CA ARG A 453 22.35 -33.73 3.57
C ARG A 453 22.79 -33.89 2.11
N ASP A 454 21.84 -34.15 1.20
CA ASP A 454 22.12 -34.43 -0.21
C ASP A 454 22.29 -33.16 -1.07
N ASP A 455 22.18 -31.98 -0.46
CA ASP A 455 22.34 -30.71 -1.18
C ASP A 455 23.79 -30.24 -1.29
N THR A 456 24.02 -29.39 -2.31
CA THR A 456 25.34 -28.85 -2.61
C THR A 456 25.80 -27.98 -1.43
N PRO A 457 26.94 -28.30 -0.78
CA PRO A 457 27.42 -27.52 0.36
C PRO A 457 27.73 -26.09 -0.06
N ALA A 458 27.29 -25.12 0.74
CA ALA A 458 27.66 -23.71 0.57
C ALA A 458 28.85 -23.36 1.48
N ASN A 459 29.92 -22.84 0.90
CA ASN A 459 31.07 -22.36 1.65
C ASN A 459 31.06 -20.84 1.74
N VAL A 460 31.08 -20.32 2.96
CA VAL A 460 31.04 -18.89 3.24
C VAL A 460 32.32 -18.45 3.95
N ILE A 461 32.92 -17.37 3.47
CA ILE A 461 34.05 -16.70 4.10
C ILE A 461 33.57 -15.31 4.53
N ILE A 462 33.63 -15.03 5.82
CA ILE A 462 33.42 -13.70 6.35
C ILE A 462 34.63 -12.83 5.99
N ASN A 463 34.36 -11.62 5.49
CA ASN A 463 35.39 -10.61 5.23
C ASN A 463 36.32 -10.48 6.46
N PRO A 464 37.62 -10.74 6.33
CA PRO A 464 38.55 -10.75 7.45
C PRO A 464 38.73 -9.38 8.13
N GLU A 465 38.33 -8.29 7.47
CA GLU A 465 38.34 -6.95 8.06
C GLU A 465 37.05 -6.62 8.81
N ALA A 466 35.94 -7.28 8.49
CA ALA A 466 34.66 -7.03 9.13
C ALA A 466 34.72 -7.46 10.60
N VAL A 467 34.29 -6.58 11.51
CA VAL A 467 34.30 -6.80 12.96
C VAL A 467 32.88 -7.03 13.45
N ILE A 468 32.62 -8.23 13.98
CA ILE A 468 31.32 -8.64 14.51
C ILE A 468 31.38 -8.56 16.03
N THR A 469 30.50 -7.73 16.62
CA THR A 469 30.45 -7.46 18.06
C THR A 469 29.10 -7.86 18.66
N GLY A 470 28.97 -7.67 19.96
CA GLY A 470 27.73 -7.89 20.70
C GLY A 470 27.84 -9.06 21.66
N ASP A 471 26.71 -9.37 22.29
CA ASP A 471 26.56 -10.50 23.20
C ASP A 471 25.58 -11.46 22.52
N VAL A 472 26.11 -12.55 21.96
CA VAL A 472 25.29 -13.53 21.23
C VAL A 472 24.46 -14.41 22.16
N GLY A 473 24.63 -14.28 23.48
CA GLY A 473 23.93 -15.10 24.46
C GLY A 473 24.55 -16.48 24.65
N GLN A 474 23.89 -17.28 25.47
CA GLN A 474 24.26 -18.68 25.71
C GLN A 474 23.33 -19.56 24.91
N THR A 475 23.88 -20.63 24.35
CA THR A 475 23.10 -21.61 23.62
C THR A 475 22.24 -22.40 24.59
N VAL A 476 20.93 -22.19 24.53
CA VAL A 476 19.99 -23.05 25.24
C VAL A 476 19.78 -24.28 24.38
N ALA A 477 20.42 -25.39 24.77
CA ALA A 477 20.30 -26.65 24.04
C ALA A 477 18.85 -27.14 24.06
N VAL A 478 18.24 -27.16 22.88
CA VAL A 478 16.94 -27.78 22.66
C VAL A 478 17.16 -29.11 21.92
N THR A 479 16.51 -30.16 22.40
CA THR A 479 16.49 -31.43 21.67
C THR A 479 15.59 -31.20 20.47
N ILE A 480 16.16 -31.21 19.26
CA ILE A 480 15.34 -31.21 18.04
C ILE A 480 14.69 -32.60 17.95
N ASP A 481 13.50 -32.76 18.53
CA ASP A 481 12.55 -33.78 18.08
C ASP A 481 11.72 -33.22 16.92
N GLU A 482 10.79 -34.03 16.38
CA GLU A 482 10.06 -33.81 15.10
C GLU A 482 9.21 -32.51 15.04
N GLN A 483 9.40 -31.55 15.96
CA GLN A 483 8.64 -30.32 16.15
C GLN A 483 9.41 -29.00 15.86
N ASN A 484 10.60 -29.02 15.25
CA ASN A 484 11.34 -27.80 14.81
C ASN A 484 11.62 -26.80 15.95
N GLU A 485 12.18 -27.23 17.08
CA GLU A 485 12.59 -26.25 18.11
C GLU A 485 13.94 -25.60 17.72
N PHE A 486 13.95 -24.26 17.64
CA PHE A 486 15.14 -23.49 17.31
C PHE A 486 16.06 -23.34 18.53
N VAL A 487 17.36 -23.23 18.25
CA VAL A 487 18.35 -22.87 19.25
C VAL A 487 18.22 -21.37 19.55
N SER A 488 17.88 -21.03 20.79
CA SER A 488 18.00 -19.65 21.30
C SER A 488 19.44 -19.37 21.69
N GLY A 489 19.98 -18.23 21.24
CA GLY A 489 21.31 -17.75 21.64
C GLY A 489 22.48 -18.52 21.02
N GLY A 490 23.64 -17.87 21.08
CA GLY A 490 24.88 -18.31 20.46
C GLY A 490 25.06 -17.85 19.02
N PHE A 491 26.28 -18.00 18.52
CA PHE A 491 26.61 -17.96 17.10
C PHE A 491 26.75 -19.39 16.61
N ILE A 492 25.72 -19.91 15.95
CA ILE A 492 25.60 -21.34 15.65
C ILE A 492 25.51 -21.58 14.16
N MET A 493 26.42 -22.41 13.66
CA MET A 493 26.44 -22.90 12.28
C MET A 493 25.77 -24.27 12.17
N ASN A 494 25.05 -24.49 11.07
CA ASN A 494 24.53 -25.78 10.66
C ASN A 494 24.66 -25.98 9.13
N GLY A 495 24.52 -27.23 8.68
CA GLY A 495 24.63 -27.65 7.29
C GLY A 495 26.04 -28.10 6.90
N SER A 496 26.16 -28.86 5.82
CA SER A 496 27.37 -29.63 5.46
C SER A 496 28.54 -28.78 4.93
N GLY A 497 28.31 -27.48 4.71
CA GLY A 497 29.31 -26.54 4.18
C GLY A 497 30.38 -26.10 5.19
N MET A 498 31.14 -25.07 4.80
CA MET A 498 32.18 -24.46 5.64
C MET A 498 31.90 -22.97 5.88
N LEU A 499 31.95 -22.54 7.14
CA LEU A 499 31.99 -21.12 7.52
C LEU A 499 33.39 -20.75 7.99
N THR A 500 34.02 -19.78 7.34
CA THR A 500 35.33 -19.25 7.75
C THR A 500 35.19 -17.89 8.43
N LEU A 501 35.71 -17.79 9.65
CA LEU A 501 35.85 -16.55 10.43
C LEU A 501 37.33 -16.24 10.67
N SER A 502 37.69 -14.96 10.75
CA SER A 502 39.02 -14.57 11.21
C SER A 502 39.03 -14.22 12.70
N GLU A 503 40.22 -14.26 13.33
CA GLU A 503 40.43 -13.73 14.69
C GLU A 503 40.01 -12.25 14.81
N ASN A 504 40.12 -11.47 13.74
CA ASN A 504 39.69 -10.07 13.72
C ASN A 504 38.17 -9.94 13.67
N SER A 505 37.49 -10.86 13.00
CA SER A 505 36.05 -10.79 12.81
C SER A 505 35.26 -11.20 14.05
N LYS A 506 35.73 -12.20 14.80
CA LYS A 506 35.06 -12.65 16.03
C LYS A 506 35.41 -11.76 17.22
N LYS A 507 34.64 -10.68 17.45
CA LYS A 507 34.77 -9.80 18.65
C LYS A 507 33.55 -9.82 19.58
N PHE A 508 32.53 -10.62 19.26
CA PHE A 508 31.38 -10.86 20.13
C PHE A 508 31.74 -11.78 21.30
N THR A 509 30.94 -11.69 22.36
CA THR A 509 30.93 -12.61 23.52
C THR A 509 29.73 -13.53 23.45
N GLY A 510 29.79 -14.67 24.13
CA GLY A 510 28.72 -15.66 24.16
C GLY A 510 29.08 -16.90 23.35
N ASP A 511 28.22 -17.89 23.38
CA ASP A 511 28.54 -19.23 22.87
C ASP A 511 28.73 -19.24 21.35
N ILE A 512 29.65 -20.08 20.87
CA ILE A 512 29.93 -20.27 19.45
C ILE A 512 30.00 -21.76 19.14
N GLY A 513 29.49 -22.18 18.00
CA GLY A 513 29.56 -23.59 17.64
C GLY A 513 29.15 -23.95 16.23
N ALA A 514 29.35 -25.23 15.94
CA ALA A 514 28.86 -25.89 14.74
C ALA A 514 28.11 -27.15 15.14
N ILE A 515 26.96 -27.34 14.51
CA ILE A 515 26.13 -28.52 14.66
C ILE A 515 26.43 -29.55 13.57
N ASP A 516 26.63 -29.08 12.35
CA ASP A 516 27.03 -29.84 11.18
C ASP A 516 27.99 -28.99 10.34
N GLY A 517 28.76 -29.63 9.46
CA GLY A 517 29.75 -28.98 8.61
C GLY A 517 31.02 -28.55 9.34
N THR A 518 31.68 -27.51 8.81
CA THR A 518 32.99 -27.04 9.29
C THR A 518 32.95 -25.55 9.66
N LEU A 519 33.08 -25.25 10.95
CA LEU A 519 33.42 -23.91 11.42
C LEU A 519 34.95 -23.75 11.47
N LYS A 520 35.50 -23.00 10.52
CA LYS A 520 36.93 -22.70 10.42
C LYS A 520 37.22 -21.33 11.02
N ILE A 521 38.23 -21.26 11.88
CA ILE A 521 38.73 -20.00 12.43
C ILE A 521 40.18 -19.79 12.01
N ASP A 522 40.40 -18.74 11.22
CA ASP A 522 41.72 -18.32 10.77
C ASP A 522 42.33 -17.36 11.80
N GLY A 523 43.31 -17.87 12.56
CA GLY A 523 44.01 -17.15 13.63
C GLY A 523 43.88 -17.85 14.98
N ASN A 524 44.19 -17.13 16.06
CA ASN A 524 44.11 -17.69 17.41
C ASN A 524 42.76 -17.34 18.05
N LEU A 525 41.88 -18.33 18.19
CA LEU A 525 40.67 -18.15 18.98
C LEU A 525 41.02 -18.19 20.48
N LYS A 526 40.77 -17.08 21.18
CA LYS A 526 40.81 -17.04 22.65
C LYS A 526 39.39 -17.09 23.19
N MET A 527 39.04 -18.22 23.81
CA MET A 527 37.78 -18.37 24.54
C MET A 527 37.83 -17.56 25.83
N ALA A 528 36.88 -16.65 26.03
CA ALA A 528 36.83 -15.74 27.19
C ALA A 528 35.69 -16.07 28.17
N GLY A 529 35.49 -17.37 28.45
CA GLY A 529 34.40 -17.86 29.31
C GLY A 529 33.11 -18.21 28.57
N GLU A 530 33.14 -18.12 27.24
CA GLU A 530 32.11 -18.68 26.34
C GLU A 530 32.24 -20.20 26.20
N ASN A 531 31.14 -20.90 25.92
CA ASN A 531 31.16 -22.32 25.62
C ASN A 531 31.47 -22.56 24.13
N LEU A 532 32.23 -23.63 23.85
CA LEU A 532 32.28 -24.20 22.50
C LEU A 532 31.12 -25.19 22.35
N VAL A 533 30.21 -24.89 21.44
CA VAL A 533 29.08 -25.75 21.11
C VAL A 533 29.45 -26.70 19.97
N ILE A 534 29.30 -28.00 20.21
CA ILE A 534 29.46 -29.04 19.20
C ILE A 534 28.17 -29.84 19.14
N GLY A 535 27.47 -29.77 18.01
CA GLY A 535 26.34 -30.63 17.73
C GLY A 535 26.79 -31.98 17.18
N ILE A 536 26.02 -33.01 17.51
CA ILE A 536 26.09 -34.33 16.90
C ILE A 536 24.71 -34.63 16.35
N SER A 537 24.61 -34.70 15.02
CA SER A 537 23.37 -35.01 14.30
C SER A 537 23.32 -36.50 13.95
N ASP A 538 22.21 -37.14 14.30
CA ASP A 538 21.84 -38.50 13.88
C ASP A 538 20.81 -38.39 12.75
N TYR A 539 21.02 -39.12 11.66
CA TYR A 539 20.21 -39.01 10.43
C TYR A 539 19.51 -40.33 10.12
N ASN A 540 18.30 -40.25 9.57
CA ASN A 540 17.58 -41.42 9.06
C ASN A 540 18.11 -41.86 7.69
N GLU A 541 17.53 -42.95 7.17
CA GLU A 541 17.83 -43.50 5.85
C GLU A 541 17.54 -42.52 4.70
N ASP A 542 16.70 -41.50 4.92
CA ASP A 542 16.36 -40.44 3.97
C ASP A 542 17.19 -39.16 4.18
N SER A 543 18.34 -39.23 4.86
CA SER A 543 19.23 -38.08 5.11
C SER A 543 18.59 -36.93 5.93
N LYS A 544 17.50 -37.19 6.67
CA LYS A 544 16.87 -36.24 7.60
C LYS A 544 17.38 -36.42 9.02
N ILE A 545 17.59 -35.32 9.73
CA ILE A 545 18.01 -35.34 11.14
C ILE A 545 16.88 -35.94 12.01
N ILE A 546 17.17 -37.03 12.72
CA ILE A 546 16.25 -37.65 13.70
C ILE A 546 16.54 -37.14 15.12
N LYS A 547 17.80 -36.80 15.41
CA LYS A 547 18.21 -36.33 16.73
C LYS A 547 19.44 -35.45 16.63
N MET A 548 19.45 -34.37 17.41
CA MET A 548 20.60 -33.51 17.57
C MET A 548 20.99 -33.43 19.05
N THR A 549 22.26 -33.72 19.36
CA THR A 549 22.79 -33.56 20.72
C THR A 549 23.81 -32.44 20.72
N VAL A 550 23.52 -31.37 21.46
CA VAL A 550 24.43 -30.24 21.64
C VAL A 550 25.27 -30.45 22.91
N MET A 551 26.59 -30.49 22.77
CA MET A 551 27.52 -30.42 23.89
C MET A 551 28.07 -29.00 23.99
N ALA A 552 27.80 -28.32 25.10
CA ALA A 552 28.44 -27.05 25.49
C ALA A 552 29.44 -27.34 26.61
N LYS A 553 30.67 -26.84 26.50
CA LYS A 553 31.71 -26.97 27.53
C LYS A 553 32.44 -25.67 27.79
#